data_AF-F8CCT9-F1
#
_entry.id   AF-F8CCT9-F1
#
_cell.length_a   1.000
_cell.length_b   1.000
_cell.length_c   1.000
_cell.angle_alpha   90.00
_cell.angle_beta   90.00
_cell.angle_gamma   90.00
#
_symmetry.space_group_name_H-M   'P 1'
#
loop_
_entity.id
_entity.type
_entity.pdbx_description
1 polymer ?
#
loop_
_entity_poly.entity_id
_entity_poly.type
_entity_poly.pdbx_seq_one_letter_code
_entity_poly.pdbx_strand_id
1 'polypeptide(L)'
;MSGKGEVYVNGLTPVTAESGGTVVGFPDVCRVPSPGGPMPVPFPNVAVSRDLENGSRTVRINGASVALRGSCLGRSTGNEAGTAGGGVASGTTKGRAHPVSYAADVFIEGRPVVRNHDLFTLNDHNTAPFPIMQPQGAPPVAVELDVAEQREPEETCDFCGKEAHAFDRKGRVGCNLGNSAVLGRNMLEGRELSMHPWYAGPFSLAAHHLICLEALDNPRWEVFCARFGYHPDRKQNGVFLPMKMALACQLHAAVHRGNHAEGFAHDLHLPYPKAVKKKLRDLERRVLSGESCSDPEALAATLDKVSAEILERVESGLWTLTRDGLDYRNGGVGCGGLRSISQKPASAPCPQGRHHGLAHGVTRQPLTSRNLAVGA
;
A
#
# COMPACT_ATOMS: atom_id res chain seq x y z
N MET A 1 32.31 -0.39 -12.90
CA MET A 1 32.61 -0.79 -11.50
C MET A 1 32.06 0.29 -10.59
N SER A 2 30.89 0.08 -9.98
CA SER A 2 30.37 0.97 -8.93
C SER A 2 31.26 0.81 -7.70
N GLY A 3 31.71 1.91 -7.11
CA GLY A 3 32.63 1.90 -5.96
C GLY A 3 31.95 1.25 -4.75
N LYS A 4 32.72 0.48 -3.95
CA LYS A 4 32.24 -0.06 -2.67
C LYS A 4 31.62 1.08 -1.83
N GLY A 5 30.31 1.02 -1.59
CA GLY A 5 29.59 1.98 -0.73
C GLY A 5 28.46 2.79 -1.40
N GLU A 6 28.19 2.60 -2.69
CA GLU A 6 27.07 3.28 -3.37
C GLU A 6 25.75 2.51 -3.18
N VAL A 7 24.73 3.19 -2.63
CA VAL A 7 23.37 2.66 -2.45
C VAL A 7 22.46 3.22 -3.53
N TYR A 8 21.67 2.36 -4.16
CA TYR A 8 20.68 2.75 -5.17
C TYR A 8 19.28 2.32 -4.73
N VAL A 9 18.30 3.17 -5.05
CA VAL A 9 16.88 2.97 -4.82
C VAL A 9 16.19 3.17 -6.17
N ASN A 10 15.71 2.08 -6.76
CA ASN A 10 15.19 2.06 -8.15
C ASN A 10 16.18 2.65 -9.17
N GLY A 11 17.48 2.33 -9.02
CA GLY A 11 18.53 2.85 -9.90
C GLY A 11 18.92 4.32 -9.67
N LEU A 12 18.32 5.00 -8.69
CA LEU A 12 18.63 6.39 -8.34
C LEU A 12 19.29 6.46 -6.95
N THR A 13 20.20 7.42 -6.75
CA THR A 13 20.80 7.59 -5.41
C THR A 13 19.74 8.13 -4.43
N PRO A 14 19.63 7.60 -3.20
CA PRO A 14 18.72 8.13 -2.19
C PRO A 14 19.20 9.51 -1.71
N VAL A 15 18.28 10.41 -1.39
CA VAL A 15 18.62 11.70 -0.80
C VAL A 15 18.89 11.50 0.69
N THR A 16 20.04 11.97 1.18
CA THR A 16 20.42 11.92 2.59
C THR A 16 20.90 13.29 3.03
N ALA A 17 21.06 13.51 4.34
CA ALA A 17 21.62 14.75 4.86
C ALA A 17 23.05 15.05 4.35
N GLU A 18 23.75 14.05 3.80
CA GLU A 18 25.13 14.19 3.31
C GLU A 18 25.28 13.83 1.83
N SER A 19 24.18 13.62 1.10
CA SER A 19 24.23 13.21 -0.31
C SER A 19 24.56 14.35 -1.27
N GLY A 20 24.59 15.60 -0.80
CA GLY A 20 24.89 16.78 -1.62
C GLY A 20 23.74 17.20 -2.55
N GLY A 21 22.52 16.68 -2.33
CA GLY A 21 21.36 17.07 -3.10
C GLY A 21 20.99 18.53 -2.97
N THR A 22 20.67 19.16 -4.10
CA THR A 22 20.26 20.56 -4.23
C THR A 22 19.05 20.64 -5.16
N VAL A 23 17.99 21.32 -4.73
CA VAL A 23 16.86 21.66 -5.59
C VAL A 23 16.88 23.17 -5.84
N VAL A 24 16.72 23.55 -7.10
CA VAL A 24 16.61 24.96 -7.53
C VAL A 24 15.31 25.12 -8.29
N GLY A 25 14.44 26.02 -7.84
CA GLY A 25 13.16 26.33 -8.47
C GLY A 25 13.06 27.78 -8.89
N PHE A 26 12.42 28.01 -10.04
CA PHE A 26 12.10 29.34 -10.56
C PHE A 26 10.84 29.27 -11.44
N PRO A 27 9.88 30.20 -11.33
CA PRO A 27 9.89 31.36 -10.43
C PRO A 27 9.27 31.07 -9.04
N ASP A 28 9.89 31.60 -7.98
CA ASP A 28 9.31 31.77 -6.65
C ASP A 28 8.77 33.19 -6.50
N VAL A 29 7.50 33.40 -6.84
CA VAL A 29 6.92 34.74 -6.87
C VAL A 29 6.62 35.22 -5.44
N CYS A 30 7.33 36.25 -4.99
CA CYS A 30 7.19 36.83 -3.65
C CYS A 30 6.79 38.30 -3.69
N ARG A 31 6.15 38.78 -2.62
CA ARG A 31 5.74 40.18 -2.46
C ARG A 31 6.92 41.02 -1.97
N VAL A 32 7.27 42.04 -2.74
CA VAL A 32 8.34 43.00 -2.42
C VAL A 32 7.73 44.37 -2.12
N PRO A 33 8.20 45.11 -1.09
CA PRO A 33 7.75 46.48 -0.85
C PRO A 33 7.99 47.39 -2.06
N SER A 34 6.99 48.22 -2.40
CA SER A 34 7.12 49.28 -3.40
C SER A 34 6.30 50.51 -2.98
N PRO A 35 6.57 51.70 -3.55
CA PRO A 35 5.78 52.91 -3.26
C PRO A 35 4.27 52.77 -3.54
N GLY A 36 3.88 51.89 -4.46
CA GLY A 36 2.46 51.63 -4.80
C GLY A 36 1.82 50.47 -4.03
N GLY A 37 2.50 49.92 -3.01
CA GLY A 37 2.09 48.71 -2.30
C GLY A 37 2.91 47.47 -2.70
N PRO A 38 2.73 46.32 -2.03
CA PRO A 38 3.50 45.11 -2.31
C PRO A 38 3.32 44.61 -3.74
N MET A 39 4.41 44.44 -4.49
CA MET A 39 4.38 43.93 -5.87
C MET A 39 4.92 42.50 -5.96
N PRO A 40 4.32 41.62 -6.80
CA PRO A 40 4.83 40.27 -7.03
C PRO A 40 6.10 40.30 -7.90
N VAL A 41 7.19 39.72 -7.40
CA VAL A 41 8.48 39.64 -8.09
C VAL A 41 8.96 38.18 -8.12
N PRO A 42 9.35 37.64 -9.29
CA PRO A 42 9.87 36.28 -9.39
C PRO A 42 11.32 36.18 -8.88
N PHE A 43 11.59 35.23 -7.98
CA PHE A 43 12.94 34.93 -7.49
C PHE A 43 13.36 33.49 -7.82
N PRO A 44 14.67 33.21 -7.93
CA PRO A 44 15.15 31.85 -7.77
C PRO A 44 14.98 31.40 -6.32
N ASN A 45 14.76 30.11 -6.09
CA ASN A 45 14.72 29.54 -4.77
C ASN A 45 15.53 28.24 -4.72
N VAL A 46 16.34 28.07 -3.68
CA VAL A 46 17.30 26.98 -3.54
C VAL A 46 17.12 26.32 -2.18
N ALA A 47 17.06 24.99 -2.14
CA ALA A 47 17.14 24.21 -0.90
C ALA A 47 18.14 23.07 -1.04
N VAL A 48 18.77 22.70 0.08
CA VAL A 48 19.87 21.73 0.11
C VAL A 48 19.60 20.61 1.10
N SER A 49 20.00 19.40 0.72
CA SER A 49 19.79 18.15 1.46
C SER A 49 20.42 18.14 2.86
N ARG A 50 21.50 18.90 3.08
CA ARG A 50 22.11 19.05 4.42
C ARG A 50 21.19 19.64 5.48
N ASP A 51 20.15 20.36 5.06
CA ASP A 51 19.14 20.93 5.95
C ASP A 51 17.95 19.96 6.12
N LEU A 52 18.17 18.65 5.90
CA LEU A 52 17.12 17.63 6.03
C LEU A 52 16.57 17.59 7.46
N GLU A 53 15.26 17.77 7.56
CA GLU A 53 14.46 17.62 8.76
C GLU A 53 13.48 16.45 8.60
N ASN A 54 13.17 15.79 9.72
CA ASN A 54 12.21 14.67 9.76
C ASN A 54 12.56 13.49 8.82
N GLY A 55 13.86 13.29 8.56
CA GLY A 55 14.39 12.12 7.87
C GLY A 55 14.20 10.82 8.65
N SER A 56 14.90 9.77 8.23
CA SER A 56 15.00 8.51 8.98
C SER A 56 15.68 8.69 10.33
N ARG A 57 15.26 7.89 11.32
CA ARG A 57 15.78 7.90 12.70
C ARG A 57 16.67 6.70 13.00
N THR A 58 16.27 5.51 12.58
CA THR A 58 16.94 4.23 12.89
C THR A 58 17.80 3.73 11.73
N VAL A 59 17.45 4.06 10.49
CA VAL A 59 18.23 3.67 9.31
C VAL A 59 19.10 4.82 8.85
N ARG A 60 20.37 4.53 8.56
CA ARG A 60 21.33 5.49 7.99
C ARG A 60 21.94 4.92 6.72
N ILE A 61 22.16 5.78 5.73
CA ILE A 61 22.92 5.45 4.52
C ILE A 61 24.20 6.26 4.56
N ASN A 62 25.34 5.56 4.54
CA ASN A 62 26.67 6.18 4.71
C ASN A 62 26.76 7.07 5.96
N GLY A 63 26.11 6.66 7.06
CA GLY A 63 26.11 7.40 8.32
C GLY A 63 25.08 8.54 8.42
N ALA A 64 24.43 8.93 7.32
CA ALA A 64 23.48 10.04 7.26
C ALA A 64 22.01 9.61 7.30
N SER A 65 21.15 10.49 7.83
CA SER A 65 19.69 10.34 7.78
C SER A 65 19.19 10.43 6.34
N VAL A 66 18.19 9.61 6.00
CA VAL A 66 17.60 9.47 4.66
C VAL A 66 16.33 10.31 4.58
N ALA A 67 16.13 11.02 3.47
CA ALA A 67 14.90 11.75 3.20
C ALA A 67 13.79 10.78 2.82
N LEU A 68 12.64 10.90 3.48
CA LEU A 68 11.47 10.04 3.32
C LEU A 68 10.24 10.88 3.03
N ARG A 69 9.13 10.24 2.65
CA ARG A 69 7.84 10.91 2.58
C ARG A 69 7.51 11.59 3.91
N GLY A 70 7.24 12.89 3.88
CA GLY A 70 6.98 13.71 5.08
C GLY A 70 8.24 14.31 5.72
N SER A 71 9.42 14.06 5.17
CA SER A 71 10.62 14.87 5.45
C SER A 71 10.55 16.22 4.73
N CYS A 72 11.42 17.15 5.09
CA CYS A 72 11.55 18.43 4.40
C CYS A 72 13.00 18.93 4.46
N LEU A 73 13.36 19.87 3.59
CA LEU A 73 14.61 20.61 3.68
C LEU A 73 14.28 21.95 4.35
N GLY A 74 14.90 22.20 5.50
CA GLY A 74 14.51 23.23 6.46
C GLY A 74 14.41 24.63 5.88
N ARG A 75 15.53 25.24 5.51
CA ARG A 75 15.56 26.64 5.07
C ARG A 75 15.95 26.76 3.61
N SER A 76 15.08 27.35 2.81
CA SER A 76 15.41 27.70 1.42
C SER A 76 15.98 29.14 1.31
N THR A 77 16.66 29.44 0.21
CA THR A 77 17.34 30.74 -0.04
C THR A 77 17.09 31.26 -1.45
N GLY A 78 17.33 32.56 -1.69
CA GLY A 78 17.16 33.21 -3.00
C GLY A 78 15.96 34.15 -3.10
N ASN A 79 15.04 34.09 -2.12
CA ASN A 79 13.81 34.89 -2.07
C ASN A 79 13.76 35.91 -0.93
N GLU A 80 14.90 36.25 -0.34
CA GLU A 80 15.02 37.12 0.84
C GLU A 80 14.44 38.53 0.67
N ALA A 81 14.40 39.03 -0.56
CA ALA A 81 13.83 40.35 -0.86
C ALA A 81 12.29 40.39 -0.76
N GLY A 82 11.62 39.23 -0.68
CA GLY A 82 10.18 39.09 -0.47
C GLY A 82 9.73 39.46 0.95
N THR A 83 10.07 40.64 1.46
CA THR A 83 9.82 41.04 2.85
C THR A 83 8.41 41.55 3.11
N ALA A 84 7.61 41.79 2.08
CA ALA A 84 6.22 42.24 2.21
C ALA A 84 5.24 41.07 2.37
N GLY A 85 5.55 40.13 3.27
CA GLY A 85 4.73 38.95 3.54
C GLY A 85 5.05 37.75 2.64
N GLY A 86 6.26 37.65 2.08
CA GLY A 86 6.78 36.45 1.46
C GLY A 86 6.10 36.04 0.15
N GLY A 87 6.09 34.73 -0.09
CA GLY A 87 5.50 34.10 -1.26
C GLY A 87 4.05 34.50 -1.47
N VAL A 88 3.65 34.75 -2.73
CA VAL A 88 2.28 35.15 -3.06
C VAL A 88 1.26 34.09 -2.61
N ALA A 89 1.60 32.81 -2.75
CA ALA A 89 0.78 31.69 -2.35
C ALA A 89 1.03 31.25 -0.89
N SER A 90 2.30 31.16 -0.45
CA SER A 90 2.63 30.59 0.87
C SER A 90 2.69 31.60 2.02
N GLY A 91 2.79 32.90 1.73
CA GLY A 91 3.02 33.92 2.75
C GLY A 91 4.39 33.82 3.45
N THR A 92 5.30 32.99 2.93
CA THR A 92 6.55 32.64 3.62
C THR A 92 7.77 33.13 2.83
N THR A 93 8.84 33.47 3.55
CA THR A 93 10.15 33.81 3.00
C THR A 93 11.14 32.82 3.60
N LYS A 94 12.01 32.21 2.78
CA LYS A 94 12.95 31.16 3.22
C LYS A 94 12.26 29.93 3.84
N GLY A 95 11.06 29.61 3.37
CA GLY A 95 10.28 28.48 3.83
C GLY A 95 10.89 27.13 3.46
N ARG A 96 10.27 26.04 3.92
CA ARG A 96 10.78 24.67 3.70
C ARG A 96 10.60 24.22 2.26
N ALA A 97 11.47 23.32 1.81
CA ALA A 97 11.22 22.53 0.62
C ALA A 97 10.64 21.15 0.97
N HIS A 98 9.58 20.74 0.29
CA HIS A 98 8.81 19.54 0.58
C HIS A 98 8.84 18.57 -0.60
N PRO A 99 9.25 17.30 -0.40
CA PRO A 99 9.21 16.29 -1.45
C PRO A 99 7.75 15.97 -1.80
N VAL A 100 7.45 15.93 -3.10
CA VAL A 100 6.13 15.59 -3.64
C VAL A 100 6.14 14.33 -4.50
N SER A 101 7.33 13.78 -4.81
CA SER A 101 7.51 12.43 -5.35
C SER A 101 8.55 11.63 -4.55
N TYR A 102 8.49 10.31 -4.67
CA TYR A 102 9.28 9.35 -3.90
C TYR A 102 9.25 7.97 -4.59
N ALA A 103 10.05 7.02 -4.09
CA ALA A 103 10.03 5.62 -4.51
C ALA A 103 8.65 4.97 -4.36
N ALA A 104 8.29 4.07 -5.27
CA ALA A 104 6.99 3.41 -5.27
C ALA A 104 6.94 2.14 -4.42
N ASP A 105 8.11 1.53 -4.20
CA ASP A 105 8.30 0.16 -3.70
C ASP A 105 9.40 0.03 -2.65
N VAL A 106 10.31 1.01 -2.53
CA VAL A 106 11.35 1.02 -1.50
C VAL A 106 10.97 1.94 -0.34
N PHE A 107 10.87 1.35 0.84
CA PHE A 107 10.46 2.01 2.08
C PHE A 107 11.55 1.90 3.14
N ILE A 108 11.75 2.97 3.89
CA ILE A 108 12.54 2.99 5.12
C ILE A 108 11.62 3.47 6.23
N GLU A 109 11.57 2.74 7.35
CA GLU A 109 10.67 3.06 8.47
C GLU A 109 9.19 3.17 8.03
N GLY A 110 8.78 2.35 7.06
CA GLY A 110 7.43 2.35 6.50
C GLY A 110 7.10 3.58 5.64
N ARG A 111 8.07 4.46 5.35
CA ARG A 111 7.88 5.66 4.53
C ARG A 111 8.66 5.53 3.21
N PRO A 112 8.06 5.89 2.06
CA PRO A 112 8.75 5.91 0.78
C PRO A 112 10.03 6.73 0.80
N VAL A 113 11.10 6.21 0.19
CA VAL A 113 12.40 6.88 0.10
C VAL A 113 12.38 7.98 -0.97
N VAL A 114 12.93 9.15 -0.66
CA VAL A 114 13.14 10.23 -1.64
C VAL A 114 14.49 10.01 -2.33
N ARG A 115 14.50 10.13 -3.65
CA ARG A 115 15.66 9.82 -4.50
C ARG A 115 16.10 11.04 -5.28
N ASN A 116 17.28 10.94 -5.89
CA ASN A 116 17.71 11.87 -6.92
C ASN A 116 16.60 12.01 -7.98
N HIS A 117 16.40 13.21 -8.52
CA HIS A 117 15.32 13.59 -9.44
C HIS A 117 13.89 13.54 -8.89
N ASP A 118 13.65 13.10 -7.65
CA ASP A 118 12.34 13.30 -7.04
C ASP A 118 12.06 14.79 -6.84
N LEU A 119 10.79 15.17 -7.00
CA LEU A 119 10.35 16.55 -7.08
C LEU A 119 10.14 17.14 -5.69
N PHE A 120 10.52 18.41 -5.53
CA PHE A 120 10.28 19.22 -4.34
C PHE A 120 9.58 20.51 -4.73
N THR A 121 8.55 20.89 -3.98
CA THR A 121 8.10 22.30 -3.95
C THR A 121 8.96 23.09 -2.97
N LEU A 122 9.17 24.38 -3.20
CA LEU A 122 10.02 25.22 -2.34
C LEU A 122 9.21 26.34 -1.66
N ASN A 123 9.78 26.91 -0.61
CA ASN A 123 9.22 28.02 0.16
C ASN A 123 7.80 27.75 0.67
N ASP A 124 7.62 26.59 1.30
CA ASP A 124 6.32 26.09 1.80
C ASP A 124 5.24 26.07 0.71
N HIS A 125 5.57 25.44 -0.42
CA HIS A 125 4.70 25.26 -1.60
C HIS A 125 4.41 26.51 -2.43
N ASN A 126 5.17 27.60 -2.24
CA ASN A 126 5.04 28.77 -3.10
C ASN A 126 5.62 28.54 -4.50
N THR A 127 6.75 27.84 -4.56
CA THR A 127 7.41 27.47 -5.81
C THR A 127 6.90 26.10 -6.25
N ALA A 128 6.56 25.96 -7.54
CA ALA A 128 6.14 24.70 -8.15
C ALA A 128 7.19 23.58 -7.97
N PRO A 129 6.83 22.30 -8.24
CA PRO A 129 7.77 21.19 -8.05
C PRO A 129 8.96 21.23 -9.02
N PHE A 130 10.19 21.10 -8.49
CA PHE A 130 11.45 20.95 -9.23
C PHE A 130 12.24 19.74 -8.73
N PRO A 131 13.02 19.07 -9.61
CA PRO A 131 13.79 17.90 -9.20
C PRO A 131 14.94 18.29 -8.29
N ILE A 132 15.15 17.50 -7.23
CA ILE A 132 16.41 17.54 -6.50
C ILE A 132 17.51 16.90 -7.34
N MET A 133 18.68 17.54 -7.37
CA MET A 133 19.83 17.09 -8.14
C MET A 133 20.98 16.80 -7.19
N GLN A 134 21.53 15.59 -7.27
CA GLN A 134 22.71 15.17 -6.51
C GLN A 134 23.62 14.29 -7.37
N PRO A 135 24.87 14.02 -6.95
CA PRO A 135 25.71 13.05 -7.64
C PRO A 135 24.97 11.73 -7.86
N GLN A 136 24.83 11.38 -9.13
CA GLN A 136 24.34 10.09 -9.57
C GLN A 136 25.57 9.25 -9.89
N GLY A 137 25.80 8.18 -9.14
CA GLY A 137 26.81 7.21 -9.54
C GLY A 137 26.36 6.47 -10.80
N ALA A 138 27.28 5.77 -11.46
CA ALA A 138 26.92 4.94 -12.60
C ALA A 138 25.84 3.95 -12.13
N PRO A 139 24.63 3.95 -12.74
CA PRO A 139 23.60 3.00 -12.34
C PRO A 139 24.24 1.61 -12.35
N PRO A 140 23.96 0.76 -11.35
CA PRO A 140 24.48 -0.59 -11.38
C PRO A 140 24.09 -1.15 -12.75
N VAL A 141 25.09 -1.51 -13.56
CA VAL A 141 24.84 -2.28 -14.77
C VAL A 141 24.03 -3.46 -14.26
N ALA A 142 22.87 -3.71 -14.86
CA ALA A 142 22.14 -4.94 -14.64
C ALA A 142 23.12 -6.05 -15.02
N VAL A 143 23.88 -6.52 -14.03
CA VAL A 143 24.51 -7.80 -14.09
C VAL A 143 23.34 -8.74 -14.33
N GLU A 144 23.42 -9.55 -15.40
CA GLU A 144 22.77 -10.85 -15.33
C GLU A 144 23.10 -11.37 -13.94
N LEU A 145 22.07 -11.67 -13.15
CA LEU A 145 22.25 -12.06 -11.77
C LEU A 145 23.25 -13.22 -11.75
N ASP A 146 24.52 -12.89 -11.49
CA ASP A 146 25.50 -13.79 -10.93
C ASP A 146 24.91 -14.08 -9.57
N VAL A 147 24.07 -15.12 -9.58
CA VAL A 147 23.57 -15.93 -8.50
C VAL A 147 24.01 -15.32 -7.18
N ALA A 148 23.18 -14.40 -6.65
CA ALA A 148 23.36 -13.79 -5.34
C ALA A 148 23.92 -14.86 -4.42
N GLU A 149 25.09 -14.62 -3.81
CA GLU A 149 25.85 -15.59 -3.01
C GLU A 149 24.87 -16.58 -2.39
N GLN A 150 24.74 -17.75 -3.03
CA GLN A 150 23.83 -18.77 -2.57
C GLN A 150 24.37 -19.13 -1.21
N ARG A 151 23.65 -18.75 -0.15
CA ARG A 151 23.78 -19.38 1.16
C ARG A 151 23.92 -20.86 0.86
N GLU A 152 25.04 -21.47 1.27
CA GLU A 152 25.32 -22.85 0.91
C GLU A 152 24.05 -23.66 1.19
N PRO A 153 23.54 -24.41 0.18
CA PRO A 153 22.25 -25.02 0.29
C PRO A 153 22.29 -25.94 1.51
N GLU A 154 21.42 -25.66 2.49
CA GLU A 154 21.32 -26.48 3.69
C GLU A 154 21.24 -27.94 3.28
N GLU A 155 22.13 -28.78 3.83
CA GLU A 155 22.17 -30.20 3.48
C GLU A 155 20.89 -30.92 3.95
N THR A 156 20.19 -30.33 4.91
CA THR A 156 18.97 -30.86 5.52
C THR A 156 17.84 -29.83 5.52
N CYS A 157 16.60 -30.30 5.46
CA CYS A 157 15.40 -29.49 5.51
C CYS A 157 15.03 -29.13 6.96
N ASP A 158 14.93 -27.83 7.27
CA ASP A 158 14.55 -27.30 8.60
C ASP A 158 13.17 -27.77 9.13
N PHE A 159 12.30 -28.32 8.28
CA PHE A 159 10.96 -28.78 8.68
C PHE A 159 10.92 -30.27 8.99
N CYS A 160 11.48 -31.10 8.12
CA CYS A 160 11.38 -32.56 8.24
C CYS A 160 12.67 -33.23 8.74
N GLY A 161 13.79 -32.50 8.80
CA GLY A 161 15.11 -33.01 9.20
C GLY A 161 15.73 -34.00 8.22
N LYS A 162 15.14 -34.20 7.03
CA LYS A 162 15.67 -35.06 5.96
C LYS A 162 16.53 -34.25 5.00
N GLU A 163 17.09 -34.88 3.97
CA GLU A 163 17.80 -34.20 2.89
C GLU A 163 16.96 -33.05 2.29
N ALA A 164 17.64 -31.95 1.94
CA ALA A 164 16.99 -30.80 1.33
C ALA A 164 16.24 -31.17 0.04
N HIS A 165 15.11 -30.51 -0.17
CA HIS A 165 14.19 -30.87 -1.23
C HIS A 165 14.51 -30.16 -2.53
N ALA A 166 14.18 -30.79 -3.66
CA ALA A 166 14.38 -30.18 -4.97
C ALA A 166 13.61 -28.86 -5.15
N PHE A 167 12.46 -28.68 -4.48
CA PHE A 167 11.68 -27.43 -4.57
C PHE A 167 12.39 -26.25 -3.92
N ASP A 168 13.30 -26.49 -2.98
CA ASP A 168 14.13 -25.49 -2.30
C ASP A 168 15.11 -24.81 -3.27
N ARG A 169 15.41 -25.48 -4.39
CA ARG A 169 16.35 -25.04 -5.42
C ARG A 169 15.68 -24.53 -6.70
N LYS A 170 14.33 -24.54 -6.77
CA LYS A 170 13.56 -24.23 -8.01
C LYS A 170 13.17 -22.75 -8.19
N GLY A 171 13.70 -21.83 -7.39
CA GLY A 171 13.46 -20.39 -7.57
C GLY A 171 11.98 -19.97 -7.47
N ARG A 172 11.19 -20.69 -6.65
CA ARG A 172 9.78 -20.33 -6.42
C ARG A 172 9.72 -18.98 -5.70
N VAL A 173 8.98 -18.04 -6.27
CA VAL A 173 8.81 -16.70 -5.71
C VAL A 173 7.55 -16.70 -4.84
N GLY A 174 7.73 -16.95 -3.55
CA GLY A 174 6.68 -16.76 -2.55
C GLY A 174 6.95 -15.52 -1.69
N CYS A 175 5.88 -14.93 -1.16
CA CYS A 175 5.93 -13.73 -0.32
C CYS A 175 4.75 -13.76 0.65
N ASN A 176 4.92 -13.32 1.89
CA ASN A 176 3.83 -13.14 2.84
C ASN A 176 3.20 -11.74 2.78
N LEU A 177 3.84 -10.80 2.08
CA LEU A 177 3.34 -9.47 1.82
C LEU A 177 2.46 -9.47 0.56
N GLY A 178 1.52 -8.54 0.49
CA GLY A 178 0.60 -8.43 -0.63
C GLY A 178 0.21 -6.99 -0.95
N ASN A 179 -0.42 -6.82 -2.10
CA ASN A 179 -0.89 -5.54 -2.60
C ASN A 179 -2.27 -5.72 -3.24
N SER A 180 -3.29 -5.05 -2.72
CA SER A 180 -4.67 -5.22 -3.19
C SER A 180 -4.87 -4.83 -4.66
N ALA A 181 -4.02 -3.96 -5.23
CA ALA A 181 -4.07 -3.66 -6.66
C ALA A 181 -3.48 -4.80 -7.51
N VAL A 182 -2.43 -5.47 -7.03
CA VAL A 182 -1.88 -6.68 -7.67
C VAL A 182 -2.90 -7.81 -7.58
N LEU A 183 -3.47 -8.05 -6.40
CA LEU A 183 -4.56 -9.01 -6.20
C LEU A 183 -5.70 -8.77 -7.17
N GLY A 184 -6.19 -7.52 -7.27
CA GLY A 184 -7.28 -7.17 -8.17
C GLY A 184 -6.96 -7.47 -9.64
N ARG A 185 -5.73 -7.20 -10.10
CA ARG A 185 -5.30 -7.59 -11.46
C ARG A 185 -5.27 -9.10 -11.65
N ASN A 186 -4.79 -9.84 -10.66
CA ASN A 186 -4.72 -11.30 -10.71
C ASN A 186 -6.12 -11.95 -10.73
N MET A 187 -7.10 -11.38 -10.01
CA MET A 187 -8.49 -11.83 -10.07
C MET A 187 -9.16 -11.54 -11.42
N LEU A 188 -8.81 -10.41 -12.04
CA LEU A 188 -9.38 -10.06 -13.34
C LEU A 188 -8.85 -10.93 -14.48
N GLU A 189 -7.67 -11.53 -14.33
CA GLU A 189 -7.05 -12.41 -15.33
C GLU A 189 -6.94 -11.75 -16.71
N GLY A 190 -6.51 -10.49 -16.72
CA GLY A 190 -6.38 -9.68 -17.95
C GLY A 190 -7.67 -9.02 -18.44
N ARG A 191 -8.82 -9.28 -17.80
CA ARG A 191 -10.07 -8.56 -18.08
C ARG A 191 -10.07 -7.16 -17.46
N GLU A 192 -10.89 -6.28 -18.00
CA GLU A 192 -11.13 -4.99 -17.37
C GLU A 192 -12.10 -5.11 -16.19
N LEU A 193 -11.88 -4.31 -15.14
CA LEU A 193 -12.83 -4.20 -14.02
C LEU A 193 -14.23 -3.77 -14.48
N SER A 194 -14.33 -3.07 -15.62
CA SER A 194 -15.57 -2.65 -16.26
C SER A 194 -16.48 -3.82 -16.65
N MET A 195 -15.93 -5.03 -16.77
CA MET A 195 -16.68 -6.27 -17.07
C MET A 195 -17.25 -6.94 -15.81
N HIS A 196 -16.85 -6.52 -14.61
CA HIS A 196 -17.35 -7.14 -13.39
C HIS A 196 -18.85 -6.86 -13.21
N PRO A 197 -19.70 -7.85 -12.89
CA PRO A 197 -21.16 -7.68 -12.84
C PRO A 197 -21.68 -6.59 -11.89
N TRP A 198 -20.89 -6.20 -10.90
CA TRP A 198 -21.19 -5.11 -9.96
C TRP A 198 -20.50 -3.78 -10.28
N TYR A 199 -19.88 -3.65 -11.44
CA TYR A 199 -19.18 -2.44 -11.82
C TYR A 199 -20.16 -1.27 -11.96
N ALA A 200 -20.06 -0.28 -11.07
CA ALA A 200 -20.89 0.93 -11.05
C ALA A 200 -20.08 2.20 -11.37
N GLY A 201 -19.10 2.06 -12.27
CA GLY A 201 -18.16 3.12 -12.65
C GLY A 201 -16.85 3.10 -11.85
N PRO A 202 -15.97 4.11 -12.06
CA PRO A 202 -14.70 4.21 -11.36
C PRO A 202 -14.86 4.18 -9.84
N PHE A 203 -13.90 3.54 -9.18
CA PHE A 203 -13.86 3.40 -7.73
C PHE A 203 -15.15 2.79 -7.13
N SER A 204 -15.84 1.92 -7.87
CA SER A 204 -17.03 1.21 -7.37
C SER A 204 -16.67 -0.05 -6.59
N LEU A 205 -15.59 -0.73 -6.96
CA LEU A 205 -15.16 -2.02 -6.41
C LEU A 205 -13.67 -1.96 -6.04
N ALA A 206 -13.28 -2.76 -5.06
CA ALA A 206 -11.89 -3.03 -4.71
C ALA A 206 -11.70 -4.50 -4.33
N ALA A 207 -10.52 -5.04 -4.63
CA ALA A 207 -10.15 -6.39 -4.22
C ALA A 207 -9.75 -6.41 -2.75
N HIS A 208 -10.20 -7.43 -2.04
CA HIS A 208 -9.96 -7.66 -0.62
C HIS A 208 -9.29 -9.00 -0.39
N HIS A 209 -8.29 -9.05 0.48
CA HIS A 209 -7.66 -10.30 0.91
C HIS A 209 -8.49 -11.01 1.99
N LEU A 210 -8.87 -12.26 1.76
CA LEU A 210 -9.64 -13.09 2.71
C LEU A 210 -8.74 -13.64 3.83
N ILE A 211 -7.57 -14.17 3.49
CA ILE A 211 -6.47 -14.30 4.43
C ILE A 211 -5.78 -12.93 4.45
N CYS A 212 -6.13 -12.14 5.46
CA CYS A 212 -5.65 -10.78 5.59
C CYS A 212 -4.13 -10.74 5.82
N LEU A 213 -3.46 -9.72 5.30
CA LEU A 213 -1.99 -9.63 5.34
C LEU A 213 -1.47 -9.57 6.78
N GLU A 214 -2.23 -8.98 7.70
CA GLU A 214 -1.91 -8.94 9.13
C GLU A 214 -1.83 -10.33 9.76
N ALA A 215 -2.53 -11.33 9.19
CA ALA A 215 -2.46 -12.72 9.63
C ALA A 215 -1.15 -13.40 9.19
N LEU A 216 -0.59 -12.96 8.06
CA LEU A 216 0.65 -13.47 7.46
C LEU A 216 1.89 -12.65 7.85
N ASP A 217 1.71 -11.49 8.48
CA ASP A 217 2.77 -10.60 8.92
C ASP A 217 3.46 -11.12 10.19
N ASN A 218 4.30 -12.14 10.02
CA ASN A 218 5.22 -12.65 11.04
C ASN A 218 6.33 -13.52 10.39
N PRO A 219 7.46 -13.73 11.09
CA PRO A 219 8.62 -14.42 10.53
C PRO A 219 8.36 -15.86 10.05
N ARG A 220 7.38 -16.58 10.64
CA ARG A 220 7.09 -17.95 10.20
C ARG A 220 6.46 -17.96 8.82
N TRP A 221 5.46 -17.12 8.61
CA TRP A 221 4.76 -17.04 7.34
C TRP A 221 5.64 -16.43 6.24
N GLU A 222 6.58 -15.55 6.58
CA GLU A 222 7.65 -15.15 5.64
C GLU A 222 8.41 -16.36 5.09
N VAL A 223 8.92 -17.22 5.98
CA VAL A 223 9.65 -18.43 5.60
C VAL A 223 8.74 -19.41 4.86
N PHE A 224 7.53 -19.68 5.35
CA PHE A 224 6.62 -20.63 4.72
C PHE A 224 6.23 -20.19 3.30
N CYS A 225 5.85 -18.92 3.14
CA CYS A 225 5.48 -18.38 1.84
C CYS A 225 6.65 -18.49 0.87
N ALA A 226 7.83 -17.98 1.25
CA ALA A 226 9.03 -18.03 0.42
C ALA A 226 9.40 -19.47 0.03
N ARG A 227 9.39 -20.39 1.01
CA ARG A 227 9.83 -21.78 0.79
C ARG A 227 8.88 -22.59 -0.08
N PHE A 228 7.57 -22.44 0.15
CA PHE A 228 6.56 -23.24 -0.53
C PHE A 228 5.97 -22.53 -1.76
N GLY A 229 6.36 -21.27 -2.03
CA GLY A 229 5.92 -20.51 -3.20
C GLY A 229 4.50 -19.97 -3.09
N TYR A 230 4.02 -19.70 -1.87
CA TYR A 230 2.73 -19.04 -1.68
C TYR A 230 2.88 -17.52 -1.75
N HIS A 231 1.89 -16.84 -2.34
CA HIS A 231 1.80 -15.39 -2.42
C HIS A 231 0.37 -14.98 -2.04
N PRO A 232 0.09 -13.98 -1.19
CA PRO A 232 -1.29 -13.64 -0.83
C PRO A 232 -2.10 -12.98 -1.95
N ASP A 233 -1.44 -12.44 -2.99
CA ASP A 233 -2.12 -11.81 -4.14
C ASP A 233 -2.66 -12.80 -5.21
N ARG A 234 -2.70 -14.11 -4.94
CA ARG A 234 -3.41 -15.08 -5.79
C ARG A 234 -4.90 -14.72 -5.84
N LYS A 235 -5.53 -14.96 -6.98
CA LYS A 235 -6.98 -14.78 -7.13
C LYS A 235 -7.79 -15.58 -6.10
N GLN A 236 -7.31 -16.74 -5.68
CA GLN A 236 -7.94 -17.62 -4.69
C GLN A 236 -7.96 -17.05 -3.26
N ASN A 237 -7.24 -15.97 -2.99
CA ASN A 237 -7.29 -15.27 -1.71
C ASN A 237 -8.06 -13.94 -1.80
N GLY A 238 -8.67 -13.65 -2.95
CA GLY A 238 -9.30 -12.37 -3.23
C GLY A 238 -10.81 -12.43 -3.40
N VAL A 239 -11.48 -11.34 -3.02
CA VAL A 239 -12.90 -11.08 -3.35
C VAL A 239 -13.09 -9.60 -3.73
N PHE A 240 -13.91 -9.31 -4.74
CA PHE A 240 -14.28 -7.93 -5.06
C PHE A 240 -15.43 -7.46 -4.19
N LEU A 241 -15.25 -6.32 -3.54
CA LEU A 241 -16.23 -5.75 -2.62
C LEU A 241 -16.55 -4.30 -3.01
N PRO A 242 -17.81 -3.86 -2.87
CA PRO A 242 -18.19 -2.47 -3.12
C PRO A 242 -17.46 -1.46 -2.23
N MET A 243 -16.85 -0.44 -2.81
CA MET A 243 -16.26 0.69 -2.05
C MET A 243 -17.28 1.78 -1.70
N LYS A 244 -18.37 1.85 -2.47
CA LYS A 244 -19.46 2.82 -2.25
C LYS A 244 -20.50 2.19 -1.32
N MET A 245 -20.79 2.84 -0.19
CA MET A 245 -21.78 2.33 0.79
C MET A 245 -23.16 2.14 0.17
N ALA A 246 -23.62 3.04 -0.71
CA ALA A 246 -24.88 2.88 -1.42
C ALA A 246 -24.89 1.63 -2.34
N LEU A 247 -23.74 1.32 -2.95
CA LEU A 247 -23.59 0.14 -3.79
C LEU A 247 -23.63 -1.14 -2.94
N ALA A 248 -22.86 -1.21 -1.85
CA ALA A 248 -22.94 -2.30 -0.88
C ALA A 248 -24.37 -2.51 -0.36
N CYS A 249 -25.05 -1.40 -0.05
CA CYS A 249 -26.40 -1.36 0.48
C CYS A 249 -27.43 -1.97 -0.49
N GLN A 250 -27.36 -1.62 -1.78
CA GLN A 250 -28.21 -2.20 -2.83
C GLN A 250 -27.87 -3.64 -3.16
N LEU A 251 -26.59 -4.00 -3.15
CA LEU A 251 -26.13 -5.36 -3.48
C LEU A 251 -26.27 -6.36 -2.34
N HIS A 252 -26.58 -5.88 -1.14
CA HIS A 252 -26.66 -6.68 0.08
C HIS A 252 -25.33 -7.38 0.40
N ALA A 253 -24.22 -6.71 0.12
CA ALA A 253 -22.87 -7.26 0.18
C ALA A 253 -21.98 -6.47 1.14
N ALA A 254 -20.96 -7.13 1.71
CA ALA A 254 -19.98 -6.48 2.57
C ALA A 254 -19.29 -5.31 1.84
N VAL A 255 -19.03 -4.22 2.57
CA VAL A 255 -18.42 -3.00 2.02
C VAL A 255 -16.91 -3.03 2.20
N HIS A 256 -16.16 -2.62 1.17
CA HIS A 256 -14.71 -2.45 1.22
C HIS A 256 -14.32 -1.11 1.84
N ARG A 257 -14.76 -0.84 3.06
CA ARG A 257 -14.39 0.39 3.78
C ARG A 257 -14.35 0.15 5.28
N GLY A 258 -13.39 0.81 5.94
CA GLY A 258 -13.25 0.72 7.39
C GLY A 258 -11.99 -0.04 7.78
N ASN A 259 -11.80 -0.16 9.09
CA ASN A 259 -10.62 -0.76 9.67
C ASN A 259 -10.81 -2.26 9.85
N HIS A 260 -9.90 -3.08 9.32
CA HIS A 260 -9.88 -4.54 9.50
C HIS A 260 -9.91 -4.95 10.98
N ALA A 261 -9.32 -4.16 11.87
CA ALA A 261 -9.32 -4.42 13.31
C ALA A 261 -10.73 -4.35 13.94
N GLU A 262 -11.67 -3.70 13.27
CA GLU A 262 -13.07 -3.60 13.72
C GLU A 262 -13.97 -4.68 13.10
N GLY A 263 -13.47 -5.47 12.14
CA GLY A 263 -14.14 -6.69 11.68
C GLY A 263 -14.15 -7.77 12.77
N PHE A 264 -15.13 -8.66 12.75
CA PHE A 264 -15.37 -9.60 13.85
C PHE A 264 -15.84 -10.98 13.38
N ALA A 265 -15.32 -12.02 14.01
CA ALA A 265 -15.77 -13.40 13.88
C ALA A 265 -16.68 -13.74 15.06
N HIS A 266 -17.99 -13.73 14.85
CA HIS A 266 -19.00 -13.89 15.90
C HIS A 266 -19.02 -15.31 16.49
N ASP A 267 -18.81 -16.33 15.67
CA ASP A 267 -18.69 -17.73 16.12
C ASP A 267 -17.48 -17.96 17.03
N LEU A 268 -16.36 -17.26 16.75
CA LEU A 268 -15.11 -17.40 17.51
C LEU A 268 -14.93 -16.35 18.61
N HIS A 269 -15.79 -15.33 18.65
CA HIS A 269 -15.67 -14.17 19.54
C HIS A 269 -14.29 -13.49 19.45
N LEU A 270 -13.79 -13.28 18.23
CA LEU A 270 -12.48 -12.71 17.97
C LEU A 270 -12.55 -11.63 16.88
N PRO A 271 -11.71 -10.58 16.96
CA PRO A 271 -11.47 -9.70 15.81
C PRO A 271 -11.06 -10.51 14.58
N TYR A 272 -11.53 -10.09 13.40
CA TYR A 272 -11.33 -10.80 12.14
C TYR A 272 -9.87 -11.23 11.89
N PRO A 273 -8.86 -10.34 11.99
CA PRO A 273 -7.46 -10.76 11.80
C PRO A 273 -7.00 -11.83 12.81
N LYS A 274 -7.48 -11.78 14.06
CA LYS A 274 -7.16 -12.78 15.08
C LYS A 274 -7.86 -14.12 14.82
N ALA A 275 -9.06 -14.09 14.26
CA ALA A 275 -9.79 -15.27 13.84
C ALA A 275 -9.09 -15.97 12.66
N VAL A 276 -8.62 -15.21 11.67
CA VAL A 276 -7.77 -15.74 10.57
C VAL A 276 -6.49 -16.36 11.13
N LYS A 277 -5.75 -15.65 11.99
CA LYS A 277 -4.57 -16.21 12.69
C LYS A 277 -4.91 -17.52 13.41
N LYS A 278 -6.04 -17.58 14.11
CA LYS A 278 -6.51 -18.79 14.79
C LYS A 278 -6.73 -19.96 13.82
N LYS A 279 -7.31 -19.74 12.64
CA LYS A 279 -7.44 -20.77 11.60
C LYS A 279 -6.08 -21.25 11.07
N LEU A 280 -5.12 -20.34 10.93
CA LEU A 280 -3.79 -20.66 10.41
C LEU A 280 -2.92 -21.45 11.40
N ARG A 281 -3.17 -21.39 12.71
CA ARG A 281 -2.32 -22.06 13.72
C ARG A 281 -2.15 -23.56 13.53
N ASP A 282 -3.20 -24.26 13.09
CA ASP A 282 -3.13 -25.71 12.89
C ASP A 282 -2.31 -26.03 11.64
N LEU A 283 -2.45 -25.21 10.60
CA LEU A 283 -1.64 -25.28 9.39
C LEU A 283 -0.16 -24.98 9.70
N GLU A 284 0.14 -23.98 10.53
CA GLU A 284 1.52 -23.70 10.95
C GLU A 284 2.17 -24.92 11.60
N ARG A 285 1.46 -25.62 12.50
CA ARG A 285 1.99 -26.82 13.16
C ARG A 285 2.26 -27.95 12.16
N ARG A 286 1.38 -28.13 11.17
CA ARG A 286 1.52 -29.13 10.10
C ARG A 286 2.71 -28.83 9.18
N VAL A 287 2.90 -27.56 8.82
CA VAL A 287 4.08 -27.13 8.04
C VAL A 287 5.36 -27.39 8.83
N LEU A 288 5.38 -27.04 10.12
CA LEU A 288 6.54 -27.25 11.00
C LEU A 288 6.85 -28.73 11.24
N SER A 289 5.88 -29.64 11.15
CA SER A 289 6.13 -31.08 11.21
C SER A 289 6.63 -31.67 9.88
N GLY A 290 6.84 -30.84 8.85
CA GLY A 290 7.29 -31.27 7.53
C GLY A 290 6.20 -31.90 6.67
N GLU A 291 4.91 -31.71 6.98
CA GLU A 291 3.82 -32.31 6.21
C GLU A 291 3.80 -31.79 4.76
N SER A 292 4.15 -30.53 4.55
CA SER A 292 4.22 -29.90 3.22
C SER A 292 5.49 -30.25 2.43
N CYS A 293 6.43 -31.02 3.00
CA CYS A 293 7.69 -31.36 2.33
C CYS A 293 7.53 -32.35 1.17
N SER A 294 6.54 -33.23 1.22
CA SER A 294 6.27 -34.19 0.14
C SER A 294 5.48 -33.56 -1.02
N ASP A 295 4.61 -32.61 -0.70
CA ASP A 295 3.84 -31.84 -1.68
C ASP A 295 3.82 -30.35 -1.29
N PRO A 296 4.77 -29.57 -1.80
CA PRO A 296 4.82 -28.13 -1.56
C PRO A 296 3.62 -27.34 -2.08
N GLU A 297 2.93 -27.84 -3.11
CA GLU A 297 1.74 -27.17 -3.66
C GLU A 297 0.52 -27.34 -2.73
N ALA A 298 0.55 -28.35 -1.86
CA ALA A 298 -0.47 -28.59 -0.84
C ALA A 298 -0.65 -27.42 0.12
N LEU A 299 0.40 -26.64 0.42
CA LEU A 299 0.26 -25.44 1.27
C LEU A 299 -0.66 -24.43 0.61
N ALA A 300 -0.39 -24.10 -0.66
CA ALA A 300 -1.19 -23.16 -1.41
C ALA A 300 -2.63 -23.65 -1.58
N ALA A 301 -2.83 -24.92 -1.92
CA ALA A 301 -4.16 -25.52 -2.01
C ALA A 301 -4.92 -25.49 -0.66
N THR A 302 -4.22 -25.66 0.45
CA THR A 302 -4.83 -25.57 1.79
C THR A 302 -5.21 -24.13 2.14
N LEU A 303 -4.36 -23.16 1.81
CA LEU A 303 -4.68 -21.74 2.00
C LEU A 303 -5.84 -21.28 1.12
N ASP A 304 -5.94 -21.79 -0.11
CA ASP A 304 -7.10 -21.53 -0.98
C ASP A 304 -8.41 -22.04 -0.35
N LYS A 305 -8.38 -23.21 0.31
CA LYS A 305 -9.54 -23.72 1.08
C LYS A 305 -9.86 -22.82 2.29
N VAL A 306 -8.84 -22.36 3.02
CA VAL A 306 -9.03 -21.42 4.13
C VAL A 306 -9.69 -20.12 3.66
N SER A 307 -9.28 -19.58 2.51
CA SER A 307 -9.90 -18.39 1.90
C SER A 307 -11.38 -18.63 1.58
N ALA A 308 -11.72 -19.76 0.95
CA ALA A 308 -13.10 -20.12 0.66
C ALA A 308 -13.95 -20.25 1.94
N GLU A 309 -13.43 -20.92 2.97
CA GLU A 309 -14.09 -21.05 4.27
C GLU A 309 -14.31 -19.70 4.99
N ILE A 310 -13.39 -18.75 4.82
CA ILE A 310 -13.53 -17.39 5.35
C ILE A 310 -14.65 -16.68 4.59
N LEU A 311 -14.67 -16.81 3.26
CA LEU A 311 -15.71 -16.17 2.44
C LEU A 311 -17.11 -16.68 2.81
N GLU A 312 -17.29 -17.99 2.99
CA GLU A 312 -18.57 -18.58 3.44
C GLU A 312 -19.03 -18.00 4.78
N ARG A 313 -18.09 -17.76 5.70
CA ARG A 313 -18.38 -17.12 7.00
C ARG A 313 -18.77 -15.66 6.86
N VAL A 314 -18.15 -14.93 5.92
CA VAL A 314 -18.50 -13.54 5.61
C VAL A 314 -19.90 -13.47 4.97
N GLU A 315 -20.22 -14.34 4.02
CA GLU A 315 -21.53 -14.38 3.38
C GLU A 315 -22.66 -14.75 4.34
N SER A 316 -22.42 -15.77 5.18
CA SER A 316 -23.36 -16.16 6.25
C SER A 316 -23.44 -15.13 7.38
N GLY A 317 -22.57 -14.12 7.37
CA GLY A 317 -22.41 -13.09 8.39
C GLY A 317 -22.05 -13.60 9.77
N LEU A 318 -21.48 -14.81 9.83
CA LEU A 318 -20.75 -15.23 11.02
C LEU A 318 -19.52 -14.35 11.19
N TRP A 319 -18.91 -13.89 10.10
CA TRP A 319 -17.75 -13.02 10.10
C TRP A 319 -18.06 -11.69 9.40
N THR A 320 -17.47 -10.61 9.88
CA THR A 320 -17.48 -9.31 9.21
C THR A 320 -16.06 -8.84 8.96
N LEU A 321 -15.85 -8.22 7.80
CA LEU A 321 -14.57 -7.62 7.43
C LEU A 321 -14.39 -6.22 8.05
N THR A 322 -15.51 -5.60 8.43
CA THR A 322 -15.61 -4.23 8.95
C THR A 322 -16.64 -4.21 10.07
N ARG A 323 -16.61 -3.16 10.90
CA ARG A 323 -17.52 -2.99 12.05
C ARG A 323 -19.00 -3.17 11.71
N ASP A 324 -19.39 -2.60 10.59
CA ASP A 324 -20.76 -2.48 10.10
C ASP A 324 -21.11 -3.55 9.05
N GLY A 325 -20.31 -4.62 8.92
CA GLY A 325 -20.53 -5.65 7.91
C GLY A 325 -21.93 -6.27 7.96
N LEU A 326 -22.51 -6.45 9.16
CA LEU A 326 -23.87 -6.97 9.32
C LEU A 326 -24.95 -6.01 8.78
N ASP A 327 -24.70 -4.70 8.78
CA ASP A 327 -25.67 -3.71 8.33
C ASP A 327 -25.96 -3.86 6.84
N TYR A 328 -24.99 -4.31 6.05
CA TYR A 328 -25.12 -4.47 4.61
C TYR A 328 -25.64 -5.85 4.20
N ARG A 329 -25.76 -6.81 5.12
CA ARG A 329 -26.34 -8.12 4.82
C ARG A 329 -27.82 -8.02 4.48
N ASN A 330 -28.38 -9.06 3.87
CA ASN A 330 -29.83 -9.13 3.68
C ASN A 330 -30.57 -8.96 5.03
N GLY A 331 -31.58 -8.09 5.08
CA GLY A 331 -32.28 -7.73 6.33
C GLY A 331 -31.56 -6.74 7.27
N GLY A 332 -30.29 -6.42 7.01
CA GLY A 332 -29.56 -5.37 7.74
C GLY A 332 -30.05 -3.95 7.46
N VAL A 333 -29.65 -3.00 8.33
CA VAL A 333 -30.12 -1.61 8.31
C VAL A 333 -29.61 -0.79 7.11
N GLY A 334 -28.57 -1.25 6.41
CA GLY A 334 -28.01 -0.61 5.22
C GLY A 334 -27.13 0.60 5.50
N CYS A 335 -26.92 1.47 4.52
CA CYS A 335 -25.90 2.53 4.54
C CYS A 335 -26.18 3.74 5.44
N GLY A 336 -27.39 3.86 6.02
CA GLY A 336 -27.80 5.07 6.76
C GLY A 336 -27.89 6.35 5.91
N GLY A 337 -27.81 6.25 4.57
CA GLY A 337 -27.79 7.41 3.66
C GLY A 337 -26.45 8.13 3.56
N LEU A 338 -25.40 7.58 4.17
CA LEU A 338 -24.09 8.23 4.28
C LEU A 338 -23.05 7.68 3.30
N ARG A 339 -21.96 8.43 3.15
CA ARG A 339 -20.81 8.08 2.29
C ARG A 339 -19.56 7.70 3.07
N SER A 340 -19.59 7.81 4.41
CA SER A 340 -18.50 7.40 5.29
C SER A 340 -19.02 6.49 6.41
N ILE A 341 -18.33 5.36 6.59
CA ILE A 341 -18.62 4.39 7.67
C ILE A 341 -18.32 4.97 9.05
N SER A 342 -17.28 5.80 9.17
CA SER A 342 -16.93 6.45 10.43
C SER A 342 -18.00 7.39 10.94
N GLN A 343 -18.84 7.92 10.05
CA GLN A 343 -19.93 8.85 10.38
C GLN A 343 -21.27 8.13 10.54
N LYS A 344 -21.35 6.83 10.25
CA LYS A 344 -22.58 6.07 10.27
C LYS A 344 -22.98 5.72 11.72
N PRO A 345 -24.13 6.18 12.21
CA PRO A 345 -24.66 5.70 13.49
C PRO A 345 -24.98 4.20 13.39
N ALA A 346 -24.77 3.46 14.48
CA ALA A 346 -24.91 2.00 14.51
C ALA A 346 -26.30 1.53 14.04
N SER A 347 -27.36 2.28 14.34
CA SER A 347 -28.76 1.89 14.09
C SER A 347 -29.47 2.67 12.98
N ALA A 348 -28.79 3.59 12.28
CA ALA A 348 -29.44 4.42 11.27
C ALA A 348 -29.82 3.60 10.02
N PRO A 349 -31.13 3.43 9.71
CA PRO A 349 -31.54 2.68 8.53
C PRO A 349 -31.29 3.47 7.25
N CYS A 350 -31.13 2.75 6.14
CA CYS A 350 -31.06 3.34 4.82
C CYS A 350 -32.38 4.09 4.53
N PRO A 351 -32.34 5.40 4.24
CA PRO A 351 -33.55 6.17 3.96
C PRO A 351 -34.22 5.78 2.63
N GLN A 352 -33.51 5.05 1.76
CA GLN A 352 -34.02 4.59 0.46
C GLN A 352 -34.47 3.13 0.50
N GLY A 353 -34.68 2.56 1.70
CA GLY A 353 -35.07 1.14 1.84
C GLY A 353 -34.07 0.18 1.18
N ARG A 354 -32.80 0.61 1.06
CA ARG A 354 -31.71 -0.11 0.37
C ARG A 354 -31.83 -0.18 -1.15
N HIS A 355 -32.80 0.49 -1.75
CA HIS A 355 -32.97 0.58 -3.20
C HIS A 355 -32.39 1.91 -3.71
N HIS A 356 -31.15 1.87 -4.21
CA HIS A 356 -30.44 3.09 -4.65
C HIS A 356 -30.53 3.37 -6.16
N GLY A 357 -31.25 2.53 -6.92
CA GLY A 357 -31.40 2.69 -8.37
C GLY A 357 -30.09 2.61 -9.16
N LEU A 358 -29.06 1.98 -8.59
CA LEU A 358 -27.74 1.88 -9.22
C LEU A 358 -27.77 0.88 -10.37
N ALA A 359 -27.11 1.26 -11.45
CA ALA A 359 -26.99 0.47 -12.67
C ALA A 359 -25.51 0.24 -13.02
N HIS A 360 -25.27 -0.80 -13.81
CA HIS A 360 -23.95 -1.16 -14.30
C HIS A 360 -23.37 -0.01 -15.13
N GLY A 361 -22.10 0.34 -14.89
CA GLY A 361 -21.45 1.53 -15.46
C GLY A 361 -21.36 1.51 -17.00
N VAL A 362 -21.26 0.31 -17.58
CA VAL A 362 -21.21 0.10 -19.04
C VAL A 362 -22.59 -0.25 -19.61
N THR A 363 -23.13 -1.43 -19.27
CA THR A 363 -24.38 -1.96 -19.85
C THR A 363 -25.65 -1.23 -19.43
N ARG A 364 -25.60 -0.36 -18.42
CA ARG A 364 -26.75 0.36 -17.84
C ARG A 364 -27.87 -0.53 -17.28
N GLN A 365 -27.63 -1.84 -17.16
CA GLN A 365 -28.57 -2.77 -16.54
C GLN A 365 -28.62 -2.55 -15.01
N PRO A 366 -29.80 -2.71 -14.37
CA PRO A 366 -29.91 -2.63 -12.91
C PRO A 366 -28.96 -3.60 -12.20
N LEU A 367 -28.29 -3.14 -11.15
CA LEU A 367 -27.39 -3.98 -10.36
C LEU A 367 -28.17 -4.81 -9.35
N THR A 368 -27.95 -6.13 -9.35
CA THR A 368 -28.61 -7.09 -8.45
C THR A 368 -27.61 -7.77 -7.51
N SER A 369 -28.10 -8.17 -6.33
CA SER A 369 -27.34 -8.98 -5.39
C SER A 369 -26.92 -10.32 -6.02
N ARG A 370 -25.76 -10.81 -5.63
CA ARG A 370 -25.17 -12.09 -6.05
C ARG A 370 -24.33 -12.61 -4.88
N ASN A 371 -24.08 -13.91 -4.84
CA ASN A 371 -23.12 -14.46 -3.91
C ASN A 371 -21.72 -13.96 -4.28
N LEU A 372 -20.94 -13.64 -3.25
CA LEU A 372 -19.52 -13.41 -3.38
C LEU A 372 -18.85 -14.71 -3.84
N ALA A 373 -17.83 -14.56 -4.67
CA ALA A 373 -17.02 -15.68 -5.10
C ALA A 373 -15.55 -15.30 -5.00
N VAL A 374 -14.75 -16.26 -4.57
CA VAL A 374 -13.30 -16.10 -4.54
C VAL A 374 -12.79 -15.96 -5.98
N GLY A 375 -11.94 -14.98 -6.24
CA GLY A 375 -11.26 -14.81 -7.51
C GLY A 375 -12.15 -14.43 -8.71
N ALA A 376 -13.41 -14.08 -8.46
CA ALA A 376 -14.40 -13.73 -9.48
C ALA A 376 -14.41 -12.25 -9.84
#